data_AF-A0AAV5SHQ8-F1
#
_entry.id   AF-A0AAV5SHQ8-F1
#
_cell.length_a   1.000
_cell.length_b   1.000
_cell.length_c   1.000
_cell.angle_alpha   90.00
_cell.angle_beta   90.00
_cell.angle_gamma   90.00
#
_symmetry.space_group_name_H-M   'P 1'
#
loop_
_entity.id
_entity.type
_entity.pdbx_description
1 polymer ?
#
loop_
_entity_poly.entity_id
_entity_poly.type
_entity_poly.pdbx_seq_one_letter_code
_entity_poly.pdbx_strand_id
1 'polypeptide(L)'
;MNLFSFNYLLSLLLLPSSLATDTCYSCASPELEEHWEVTSFPLKPKDLVFTEDCSSSKNVQLKKPCNSGVCYEGIIPLNNKATYVRGCYSDFLNQATSYTRANVSPTPICNYGMMGKQTFQDDMPLGLVGTAPTVFQAATRWCVNAGKTDGCNKELTYSAELFDNPNFYFRGCTNPGILPAKTCVDCSHSGGEGDCSANTPTTCRGTYCAKYEGNLNGDAMVVRECVPTSPLGEDCAWIESNTDFVLFGITLSLPYKANHCYCIGEMCNANSSRVPYSFLISLILPLLLSRILHFGYSA
;
A
#
# COMPACT_ATOMS: atom_id res chain seq x y z
N MET A 1 -58.78 -13.89 -32.49
CA MET A 1 -58.08 -13.09 -31.46
C MET A 1 -56.79 -13.83 -31.11
N ASN A 2 -55.70 -13.48 -31.78
CA ASN A 2 -54.36 -14.04 -31.55
C ASN A 2 -53.49 -12.93 -30.95
N LEU A 3 -53.30 -12.97 -29.64
CA LEU A 3 -52.44 -12.06 -28.87
C LEU A 3 -51.33 -12.89 -28.23
N PHE A 4 -50.44 -13.47 -29.03
CA PHE A 4 -49.29 -14.25 -28.55
C PHE A 4 -48.10 -14.07 -29.50
N SER A 5 -47.58 -12.85 -29.67
CA SER A 5 -46.41 -12.67 -30.56
C SER A 5 -45.54 -11.43 -30.33
N PHE A 6 -45.43 -10.85 -29.13
CA PHE A 6 -44.58 -9.64 -28.97
C PHE A 6 -43.69 -9.54 -27.72
N ASN A 7 -43.70 -10.49 -26.78
CA ASN A 7 -42.92 -10.36 -25.54
C ASN A 7 -41.56 -11.11 -25.52
N TYR A 8 -41.20 -11.86 -26.57
CA TYR A 8 -39.91 -12.58 -26.61
C TYR A 8 -38.78 -11.85 -27.35
N LEU A 9 -39.08 -10.78 -28.10
CA LEU A 9 -38.07 -10.04 -28.86
C LEU A 9 -37.39 -8.90 -28.09
N LEU A 10 -37.87 -8.54 -26.89
CA LEU A 10 -37.27 -7.47 -26.07
C LEU A 10 -36.18 -7.97 -25.10
N SER A 11 -36.03 -9.29 -24.93
CA SER A 11 -34.99 -9.87 -24.06
C SER A 11 -33.63 -10.06 -24.76
N LEU A 12 -33.53 -9.77 -26.06
CA LEU A 12 -32.30 -9.93 -26.86
C LEU A 12 -31.53 -8.62 -27.12
N LEU A 13 -32.00 -7.49 -26.58
CA LEU A 13 -31.33 -6.19 -26.71
C LEU A 13 -30.59 -5.72 -25.43
N LEU A 14 -30.51 -6.56 -24.39
CA LEU A 14 -29.50 -6.42 -23.35
C LEU A 14 -28.19 -7.03 -23.85
N LEU A 15 -27.63 -6.48 -24.93
CA LEU A 15 -26.21 -6.67 -25.21
C LEU A 15 -25.48 -6.18 -23.96
N PRO A 16 -24.67 -7.02 -23.27
CA PRO A 16 -23.82 -6.51 -22.22
C PRO A 16 -22.98 -5.42 -22.87
N SER A 17 -23.26 -4.17 -22.51
CA SER A 17 -22.42 -3.03 -22.84
C SER A 17 -21.01 -3.52 -22.58
N SER A 18 -20.20 -3.64 -23.63
CA SER A 18 -18.85 -4.17 -23.54
C SER A 18 -18.23 -3.52 -22.31
N LEU A 19 -18.01 -4.30 -21.24
CA LEU A 19 -17.42 -3.76 -20.03
C LEU A 19 -16.07 -3.23 -20.50
N ALA A 20 -15.96 -1.92 -20.67
CA ALA A 20 -14.71 -1.30 -21.05
C ALA A 20 -13.74 -1.69 -19.94
N THR A 21 -12.83 -2.60 -20.26
CA THR A 21 -11.80 -3.01 -19.33
C THR A 21 -10.91 -1.79 -19.13
N ASP A 22 -10.94 -1.23 -17.93
CA ASP A 22 -10.05 -0.14 -17.54
C ASP A 22 -8.61 -0.56 -17.84
N THR A 23 -7.80 0.34 -18.38
CA THR A 23 -6.40 0.02 -18.72
C THR A 23 -5.47 0.73 -17.75
N CYS A 24 -4.54 0.03 -17.11
CA CYS A 24 -3.54 0.62 -16.22
C CYS A 24 -2.14 0.49 -16.83
N TYR A 25 -1.22 1.40 -16.48
CA TYR A 25 0.21 1.13 -16.65
C TYR A 25 0.61 0.05 -15.63
N SER A 26 1.46 -0.89 -16.05
CA SER A 26 1.87 -2.07 -15.30
C SER A 26 3.38 -2.27 -15.44
N CYS A 27 4.14 -1.71 -14.50
CA CYS A 27 5.60 -1.78 -14.50
C CYS A 27 6.16 -1.54 -13.09
N ALA A 28 7.44 -1.85 -12.91
CA ALA A 28 8.22 -1.42 -11.75
C ALA A 28 9.63 -0.98 -12.18
N SER A 29 10.29 -0.16 -11.36
CA SER A 29 11.72 0.10 -11.49
C SER A 29 12.52 -1.18 -11.21
N PRO A 30 13.66 -1.41 -11.90
CA PRO A 30 14.45 -2.64 -11.74
C PRO A 30 14.88 -2.94 -10.30
N GLU A 31 15.15 -1.92 -9.50
CA GLU A 31 15.56 -2.10 -8.09
C GLU A 31 14.49 -2.79 -7.24
N LEU A 32 13.21 -2.71 -7.61
CA LEU A 32 12.12 -3.37 -6.90
C LEU A 32 12.03 -4.88 -7.20
N GLU A 33 12.81 -5.40 -8.15
CA GLU A 33 12.82 -6.84 -8.45
C GLU A 33 13.38 -7.65 -7.27
N GLU A 34 14.44 -7.14 -6.65
CA GLU A 34 15.14 -7.76 -5.52
C GLU A 34 14.64 -7.23 -4.16
N HIS A 35 14.01 -6.05 -4.13
CA HIS A 35 13.56 -5.37 -2.91
C HIS A 35 12.04 -5.21 -2.83
N TRP A 36 11.27 -6.21 -3.26
CA TRP A 36 9.82 -6.05 -3.39
C TRP A 36 9.12 -5.66 -2.07
N GLU A 37 9.66 -6.07 -0.92
CA GLU A 37 9.12 -5.74 0.40
C GLU A 37 8.99 -4.23 0.66
N VAL A 38 9.81 -3.38 0.03
CA VAL A 38 9.73 -1.93 0.23
C VAL A 38 8.44 -1.33 -0.33
N THR A 39 7.77 -2.07 -1.23
CA THR A 39 6.45 -1.67 -1.75
C THR A 39 5.32 -1.90 -0.74
N SER A 40 5.57 -2.72 0.29
CA SER A 40 4.57 -3.18 1.25
C SER A 40 3.40 -3.95 0.61
N PHE A 41 3.57 -4.46 -0.61
CA PHE A 41 2.60 -5.34 -1.25
C PHE A 41 2.92 -6.81 -1.03
N PRO A 42 1.91 -7.65 -0.75
CA PRO A 42 2.10 -9.07 -0.53
C PRO A 42 2.48 -9.84 -1.80
N LEU A 43 2.07 -9.38 -3.00
CA LEU A 43 2.34 -10.07 -4.25
C LEU A 43 3.15 -9.23 -5.23
N LYS A 44 4.22 -9.83 -5.76
CA LYS A 44 4.92 -9.39 -6.97
C LYS A 44 4.26 -10.06 -8.18
N PRO A 45 3.53 -9.33 -9.05
CA PRO A 45 2.87 -9.94 -10.20
C PRO A 45 3.89 -10.60 -11.13
N LYS A 46 3.60 -11.82 -11.59
CA LYS A 46 4.54 -12.60 -12.43
C LYS A 46 4.85 -11.92 -13.77
N ASP A 47 3.88 -11.19 -14.31
CA ASP A 47 3.98 -10.50 -15.60
C ASP A 47 4.32 -9.01 -15.44
N LEU A 48 4.83 -8.58 -14.28
CA LEU A 48 5.23 -7.19 -14.06
C LEU A 48 6.52 -6.89 -14.83
N VAL A 49 6.50 -5.86 -15.67
CA VAL A 49 7.67 -5.44 -16.44
C VAL A 49 8.58 -4.56 -15.57
N PHE A 50 9.81 -5.02 -15.32
CA PHE A 50 10.85 -4.25 -14.64
C PHE A 50 11.63 -3.43 -15.66
N THR A 51 11.57 -2.10 -15.58
CA THR A 51 12.15 -1.20 -16.58
C THR A 51 12.42 0.20 -16.02
N GLU A 52 13.51 0.82 -16.46
CA GLU A 52 13.85 2.22 -16.18
C GLU A 52 12.79 3.20 -16.72
N ASP A 53 12.06 2.79 -17.77
CA ASP A 53 10.99 3.58 -18.37
C ASP A 53 9.71 3.59 -17.52
N CYS A 54 9.68 2.93 -16.36
CA CYS A 54 8.47 2.87 -15.54
C CYS A 54 8.06 4.25 -14.99
N SER A 55 8.99 5.21 -14.93
CA SER A 55 8.70 6.61 -14.63
C SER A 55 7.95 7.33 -15.77
N SER A 56 8.11 6.88 -17.01
CA SER A 56 7.61 7.54 -18.22
C SER A 56 6.12 7.29 -18.43
N SER A 57 5.36 8.36 -18.64
CA SER A 57 3.95 8.28 -19.05
C SER A 57 3.76 8.01 -20.55
N LYS A 58 4.84 8.02 -21.34
CA LYS A 58 4.79 7.92 -22.81
C LYS A 58 4.86 6.49 -23.34
N ASN A 59 5.34 5.53 -22.54
CA ASN A 59 5.50 4.16 -23.00
C ASN A 59 4.16 3.40 -22.98
N VAL A 60 3.50 3.37 -24.13
CA VAL A 60 2.19 2.70 -24.29
C VAL A 60 2.26 1.18 -24.17
N GLN A 61 3.45 0.58 -24.28
CA GLN A 61 3.62 -0.88 -24.18
C GLN A 61 3.48 -1.37 -22.74
N LEU A 62 3.56 -0.47 -21.75
CA LEU A 62 3.37 -0.79 -20.34
C LEU A 62 1.89 -0.87 -19.95
N LYS A 63 0.95 -0.68 -20.88
CA LYS A 63 -0.47 -0.71 -20.60
C LYS A 63 -1.02 -2.15 -20.56
N LYS A 64 -1.82 -2.46 -19.54
CA LYS A 64 -2.49 -3.76 -19.34
C LYS A 64 -3.96 -3.57 -18.95
N PRO A 65 -4.89 -4.43 -19.42
CA PRO A 65 -6.28 -4.43 -18.96
C PRO A 65 -6.41 -4.73 -17.45
N CYS A 66 -7.39 -4.11 -16.82
CA CYS A 66 -7.58 -4.12 -15.37
C CYS A 66 -9.02 -4.42 -14.96
N ASN A 67 -9.27 -5.66 -14.57
CA ASN A 67 -10.63 -6.13 -14.27
C ASN A 67 -11.22 -5.52 -12.99
N SER A 68 -10.38 -5.18 -12.00
CA SER A 68 -10.85 -4.50 -10.77
C SER A 68 -11.22 -3.04 -11.02
N GLY A 69 -10.75 -2.46 -12.13
CA GLY A 69 -10.96 -1.05 -12.47
C GLY A 69 -10.25 -0.05 -11.55
N VAL A 70 -9.30 -0.51 -10.73
CA VAL A 70 -8.49 0.34 -9.84
C VAL A 70 -7.03 0.22 -10.25
N CYS A 71 -6.45 1.32 -10.69
CA CYS A 71 -5.02 1.43 -10.95
C CYS A 71 -4.30 2.01 -9.75
N TYR A 72 -3.07 1.56 -9.54
CA TYR A 72 -2.16 2.05 -8.52
C TYR A 72 -0.87 2.59 -9.15
N GLU A 73 -0.32 3.62 -8.53
CA GLU A 73 1.00 4.17 -8.81
C GLU A 73 1.66 4.59 -7.49
N GLY A 74 2.93 4.23 -7.30
CA GLY A 74 3.73 4.60 -6.14
C GLY A 74 5.12 5.08 -6.56
N ILE A 75 5.61 6.08 -5.84
CA ILE A 75 7.01 6.50 -5.84
C ILE A 75 7.60 6.14 -4.47
N ILE A 76 8.67 5.35 -4.49
CA ILE A 76 9.35 4.85 -3.29
C ILE A 76 10.83 5.24 -3.38
N PRO A 77 11.38 5.92 -2.37
CA PRO A 77 12.82 6.13 -2.31
C PRO A 77 13.53 4.82 -1.98
N LEU A 78 14.49 4.42 -2.83
CA LEU A 78 15.30 3.22 -2.64
C LEU A 78 16.68 3.46 -3.26
N ASN A 79 17.74 3.09 -2.54
CA ASN A 79 19.14 3.21 -3.01
C ASN A 79 19.45 4.58 -3.63
N ASN A 80 19.08 5.65 -2.93
CA ASN A 80 19.33 7.03 -3.37
C ASN A 80 18.65 7.39 -4.72
N LYS A 81 17.58 6.68 -5.11
CA LYS A 81 16.78 6.96 -6.30
C LYS A 81 15.28 6.92 -6.00
N ALA A 82 14.51 7.62 -6.83
CA ALA A 82 13.07 7.44 -6.89
C ALA A 82 12.73 6.22 -7.75
N THR A 83 12.16 5.21 -7.11
CA THR A 83 11.68 4.00 -7.79
C THR A 83 10.17 4.05 -7.95
N TYR A 84 9.66 3.42 -9.01
CA TYR A 84 8.26 3.47 -9.40
C TYR A 84 7.65 2.09 -9.37
N VAL A 85 6.40 2.00 -8.96
CA VAL A 85 5.57 0.81 -9.12
C VAL A 85 4.20 1.23 -9.62
N ARG A 86 3.74 0.64 -10.72
CA ARG A 86 2.47 0.91 -11.38
C ARG A 86 1.80 -0.40 -11.71
N GLY A 87 0.49 -0.49 -11.54
CA GLY A 87 -0.25 -1.69 -11.94
C GLY A 87 -1.73 -1.65 -11.63
N CYS A 88 -2.38 -2.76 -11.96
CA CYS A 88 -3.67 -3.08 -11.39
C CYS A 88 -3.51 -3.31 -9.90
N TYR A 89 -4.29 -2.60 -9.09
CA TYR A 89 -4.15 -2.71 -7.64
C TYR A 89 -4.43 -4.13 -7.14
N SER A 90 -5.38 -4.82 -7.77
CA SER A 90 -5.70 -6.22 -7.46
C SER A 90 -4.59 -7.21 -7.78
N ASP A 91 -3.67 -6.89 -8.70
CA ASP A 91 -2.54 -7.78 -9.02
C ASP A 91 -1.51 -7.82 -7.88
N PHE A 92 -1.47 -6.80 -7.03
CA PHE A 92 -0.54 -6.68 -5.90
C PHE A 92 -1.06 -7.31 -4.60
N LEU A 93 -2.33 -7.72 -4.57
CA LEU A 93 -3.04 -8.16 -3.38
C LEU A 93 -3.28 -9.67 -3.40
N ASN A 94 -3.18 -10.31 -2.24
CA ASN A 94 -3.67 -11.68 -2.09
C ASN A 94 -5.20 -11.68 -1.95
N GLN A 95 -5.87 -12.82 -2.14
CA GLN A 95 -7.34 -12.91 -2.06
C GLN A 95 -7.93 -12.49 -0.69
N ALA A 96 -7.09 -12.34 0.34
CA ALA A 96 -7.53 -11.97 1.69
C ALA A 96 -7.71 -10.45 1.88
N THR A 97 -7.05 -9.61 1.07
CA THR A 97 -7.19 -8.15 1.15
C THR A 97 -8.28 -7.65 0.21
N SER A 98 -9.37 -7.15 0.79
CA SER A 98 -10.60 -6.80 0.06
C SER A 98 -10.68 -5.30 -0.22
N TYR A 99 -9.77 -4.77 -1.03
CA TYR A 99 -9.91 -3.39 -1.49
C TYR A 99 -10.69 -3.35 -2.81
N THR A 100 -11.97 -3.02 -2.70
CA THR A 100 -12.88 -3.02 -3.85
C THR A 100 -12.93 -1.64 -4.51
N ARG A 101 -13.35 -1.62 -5.79
CA ARG A 101 -13.64 -0.38 -6.54
C ARG A 101 -14.57 0.58 -5.80
N ALA A 102 -15.50 0.06 -4.98
CA ALA A 102 -16.42 0.87 -4.18
C ALA A 102 -15.72 1.69 -3.08
N ASN A 103 -14.52 1.27 -2.66
CA ASN A 103 -13.70 1.99 -1.68
C ASN A 103 -12.91 3.14 -2.32
N VAL A 104 -12.87 3.21 -3.65
CA VAL A 104 -12.18 4.28 -4.38
C VAL A 104 -13.24 5.24 -4.91
N SER A 105 -13.24 6.45 -4.36
CA SER A 105 -14.04 7.55 -4.90
C SER A 105 -13.74 7.73 -6.40
N PRO A 106 -14.71 8.18 -7.24
CA PRO A 106 -14.42 8.59 -8.62
C PRO A 106 -13.33 9.67 -8.71
N THR A 107 -13.07 10.39 -7.61
CA THR A 107 -11.89 11.26 -7.47
C THR A 107 -10.66 10.42 -7.12
N PRO A 108 -9.56 10.52 -7.88
CA PRO A 108 -8.29 9.87 -7.54
C PRO A 108 -7.88 10.19 -6.09
N ILE A 109 -7.50 9.17 -5.34
CA ILE A 109 -6.89 9.34 -4.03
C ILE A 109 -5.41 9.43 -4.29
N CYS A 110 -4.78 10.55 -3.96
CA CYS A 110 -3.34 10.69 -4.07
C CYS A 110 -2.79 11.33 -2.80
N ASN A 111 -1.82 10.66 -2.19
CA ASN A 111 -1.16 11.10 -0.96
C ASN A 111 0.35 11.10 -1.16
N TYR A 112 1.03 12.06 -0.57
CA TYR A 112 2.48 12.12 -0.55
C TYR A 112 2.99 12.67 0.78
N GLY A 113 4.28 12.45 1.05
CA GLY A 113 4.95 13.06 2.20
C GLY A 113 6.37 12.51 2.37
N MET A 114 7.06 13.03 3.38
CA MET A 114 8.45 12.68 3.65
C MET A 114 8.57 11.27 4.26
N MET A 115 9.51 10.46 3.77
CA MET A 115 9.83 9.15 4.31
C MET A 115 10.96 9.28 5.34
N GLY A 116 10.60 9.39 6.62
CA GLY A 116 11.52 9.27 7.76
C GLY A 116 12.78 10.17 7.72
N LYS A 117 13.76 9.84 8.59
CA LYS A 117 15.06 10.52 8.68
C LYS A 117 16.10 9.95 7.69
N GLN A 118 15.67 9.32 6.60
CA GLN A 118 16.62 8.83 5.60
C GLN A 118 17.14 10.01 4.80
N THR A 119 18.31 10.45 5.22
CA THR A 119 19.17 11.41 4.56
C THR A 119 20.07 10.66 3.60
N PHE A 120 20.19 11.08 2.35
CA PHE A 120 21.29 10.60 1.51
C PHE A 120 22.61 10.80 2.25
N GLN A 121 23.41 9.76 2.34
CA GLN A 121 24.84 9.94 2.32
C GLN A 121 25.19 9.95 0.84
N ASP A 122 25.28 11.14 0.26
CA ASP A 122 25.77 11.29 -1.10
C ASP A 122 27.14 10.60 -1.13
N ASP A 123 27.40 9.69 -2.09
CA ASP A 123 28.74 9.17 -2.38
C ASP A 123 29.61 10.29 -2.98
N MET A 124 29.51 11.51 -2.43
CA MET A 124 30.37 12.60 -2.79
C MET A 124 31.78 12.24 -2.33
N PRO A 125 32.78 12.39 -3.22
CA PRO A 125 34.17 12.18 -2.85
C PRO A 125 34.48 13.00 -1.59
N LEU A 126 35.06 12.33 -0.59
CA LEU A 126 35.55 12.88 0.67
C LEU A 126 36.27 14.23 0.42
N GLY A 127 35.56 15.35 0.50
CA GLY A 127 36.14 16.65 0.14
C GLY A 127 35.18 17.80 -0.10
N LEU A 128 33.90 17.55 -0.41
CA LEU A 128 32.92 18.63 -0.60
C LEU A 128 31.93 18.69 0.56
N VAL A 129 32.30 19.49 1.55
CA VAL A 129 31.40 19.95 2.62
C VAL A 129 30.33 20.85 2.00
N GLY A 130 29.03 20.52 2.12
CA GLY A 130 28.03 21.60 2.17
C GLY A 130 26.63 21.41 1.58
N THR A 131 26.18 20.25 1.11
CA THR A 131 24.75 20.08 0.80
C THR A 131 24.06 19.37 1.96
N ALA A 132 23.10 20.06 2.57
CA ALA A 132 22.20 19.45 3.56
C ALA A 132 21.56 18.20 2.94
N PRO A 133 21.31 17.15 3.74
CA PRO A 133 20.79 15.92 3.19
C PRO A 133 19.46 16.13 2.48
N THR A 134 19.37 15.65 1.25
CA THR A 134 18.15 15.69 0.43
C THR A 134 17.09 14.79 1.06
N VAL A 135 15.92 15.34 1.36
CA VAL A 135 14.85 14.65 2.08
C VAL A 135 13.90 13.99 1.09
N PHE A 136 13.90 12.67 0.95
CA PHE A 136 13.01 12.01 0.00
C PHE A 136 11.52 12.06 0.39
N GLN A 137 10.67 12.15 -0.64
CA GLN A 137 9.23 12.00 -0.52
C GLN A 137 8.78 10.68 -1.16
N ALA A 138 7.91 9.95 -0.47
CA ALA A 138 7.10 8.91 -1.08
C ALA A 138 5.75 9.49 -1.49
N ALA A 139 5.16 8.90 -2.53
CA ALA A 139 3.84 9.24 -2.99
C ALA A 139 3.11 7.98 -3.46
N THR A 140 1.81 7.94 -3.23
CA THR A 140 0.94 6.84 -3.64
C THR A 140 -0.34 7.41 -4.22
N ARG A 141 -0.83 6.79 -5.28
CA ARG A 141 -2.02 7.22 -5.99
C ARG A 141 -2.87 6.03 -6.43
N TRP A 142 -4.16 6.08 -6.10
CA TRP A 142 -5.19 5.18 -6.56
C TRP A 142 -6.18 5.93 -7.43
N CYS A 143 -6.60 5.32 -8.53
CA CYS A 143 -7.54 5.94 -9.44
C CYS A 143 -8.36 4.89 -10.18
N VAL A 144 -9.55 5.30 -10.61
CA VAL A 144 -10.44 4.51 -11.47
C VAL A 144 -10.50 5.16 -12.86
N ASN A 145 -10.40 4.37 -13.93
CA ASN A 145 -10.52 4.90 -15.28
C ASN A 145 -12.00 4.95 -15.68
N ALA A 146 -12.73 5.97 -15.24
CA ALA A 146 -14.12 6.15 -15.67
C ALA A 146 -14.21 6.50 -17.17
N GLY A 147 -14.11 5.49 -18.04
CA GLY A 147 -14.27 5.62 -19.50
C GLY A 147 -13.10 6.28 -20.24
N LYS A 148 -11.91 6.37 -19.64
CA LYS A 148 -10.70 6.90 -20.29
C LYS A 148 -9.79 5.75 -20.73
N THR A 149 -9.28 5.82 -21.96
CA THR A 149 -8.41 4.79 -22.58
C THR A 149 -6.98 4.81 -22.09
N ASP A 150 -6.60 5.83 -21.32
CA ASP A 150 -5.21 6.27 -21.29
C ASP A 150 -4.44 5.99 -20.01
N GLY A 151 -5.00 5.18 -19.11
CA GLY A 151 -4.40 4.80 -17.83
C GLY A 151 -4.22 5.96 -16.88
N CYS A 152 -4.96 5.96 -15.78
CA CYS A 152 -4.92 7.06 -14.84
C CYS A 152 -3.65 7.06 -13.98
N ASN A 153 -2.92 5.94 -13.85
CA ASN A 153 -1.78 5.75 -12.93
C ASN A 153 -0.40 6.06 -13.57
N LYS A 154 -0.28 7.26 -14.14
CA LYS A 154 0.94 7.73 -14.83
C LYS A 154 1.33 9.17 -14.44
N GLU A 155 0.74 9.67 -13.38
CA GLU A 155 0.77 11.10 -13.03
C GLU A 155 1.87 11.43 -12.02
N LEU A 156 2.32 10.45 -11.22
CA LEU A 156 3.43 10.68 -10.31
C LEU A 156 4.73 10.73 -11.11
N THR A 157 5.42 11.87 -11.03
CA THR A 157 6.75 12.08 -11.60
C THR A 157 7.67 12.67 -10.55
N TYR A 158 8.85 12.09 -10.41
CA TYR A 158 9.91 12.61 -9.55
C TYR A 158 10.71 13.66 -10.31
N SER A 159 10.99 14.77 -9.65
CA SER A 159 11.95 15.80 -10.08
C SER A 159 12.84 16.13 -8.90
N ALA A 160 14.12 16.45 -9.12
CA ALA A 160 14.99 16.95 -8.06
C ALA A 160 14.46 18.25 -7.44
N GLU A 161 13.68 19.04 -8.19
CA GLU A 161 13.03 20.28 -7.73
C GLU A 161 11.77 20.04 -6.88
N LEU A 162 11.36 18.77 -6.71
CA LEU A 162 10.21 18.39 -5.91
C LEU A 162 10.34 18.79 -4.44
N PHE A 163 11.57 18.99 -3.96
CA PHE A 163 11.84 19.48 -2.61
C PHE A 163 11.46 20.94 -2.41
N ASP A 164 11.68 21.77 -3.42
CA ASP A 164 11.44 23.22 -3.32
C ASP A 164 9.94 23.54 -3.38
N ASN A 165 9.17 22.73 -4.12
CA ASN A 165 7.72 22.93 -4.25
C ASN A 165 6.97 21.63 -4.57
N PRO A 166 6.72 20.74 -3.60
CA PRO A 166 6.11 19.44 -3.87
C PRO A 166 4.67 19.53 -4.39
N ASN A 167 3.96 20.62 -4.07
CA ASN A 167 2.60 20.87 -4.57
C ASN A 167 2.56 21.02 -6.10
N PHE A 168 3.65 21.49 -6.72
CA PHE A 168 3.72 21.66 -8.18
C PHE A 168 3.84 20.33 -8.91
N TYR A 169 4.47 19.35 -8.28
CA TYR A 169 4.80 18.04 -8.85
C TYR A 169 3.75 16.98 -8.54
N PHE A 170 3.15 17.05 -7.35
CA PHE A 170 2.04 16.18 -6.97
C PHE A 170 0.68 16.89 -7.14
N ARG A 171 0.40 17.39 -8.35
CA ARG A 171 -0.86 18.11 -8.62
C ARG A 171 -2.07 17.21 -8.35
N GLY A 172 -2.98 17.69 -7.50
CA GLY A 172 -4.16 16.94 -7.10
C GLY A 172 -3.89 15.84 -6.07
N CYS A 173 -2.67 15.75 -5.55
CA CYS A 173 -2.35 14.95 -4.38
C CYS A 173 -2.42 15.80 -3.12
N THR A 174 -2.79 15.15 -2.04
CA THR A 174 -2.82 15.74 -0.72
C THR A 174 -1.48 15.42 -0.04
N ASN A 175 -0.93 16.38 0.70
CA ASN A 175 0.06 16.07 1.74
C ASN A 175 -0.66 15.96 3.07
N PRO A 176 -1.14 14.76 3.43
CA PRO A 176 -1.89 14.62 4.67
C PRO A 176 -1.03 14.85 5.93
N GLY A 177 0.31 14.90 5.79
CA GLY A 177 1.25 15.25 6.85
C GLY A 177 1.22 16.73 7.27
N ILE A 178 0.43 17.58 6.61
CA ILE A 178 0.38 19.01 6.93
C ILE A 178 -0.69 19.37 7.96
N LEU A 179 -1.84 18.66 8.09
CA LEU A 179 -2.79 18.74 9.23
C LEU A 179 -4.13 18.01 8.92
N PRO A 180 -4.81 17.42 9.94
CA PRO A 180 -4.29 17.16 11.28
C PRO A 180 -3.48 15.86 11.29
N ALA A 181 -2.16 15.99 11.45
CA ALA A 181 -1.26 14.86 11.63
C ALA A 181 -1.62 14.08 12.89
N LYS A 182 -1.76 12.76 12.74
CA LYS A 182 -2.09 11.80 13.79
C LYS A 182 -0.83 11.43 14.57
N THR A 183 -0.98 11.24 15.87
CA THR A 183 0.09 10.70 16.71
C THR A 183 0.11 9.20 16.55
N CYS A 184 1.28 8.62 16.30
CA CYS A 184 1.48 7.17 16.23
C CYS A 184 2.57 6.75 17.21
N VAL A 185 2.56 5.48 17.62
CA VAL A 185 3.71 4.88 18.31
C VAL A 185 4.87 4.80 17.33
N ASP A 186 6.07 5.15 17.80
CA ASP A 186 7.32 5.12 17.04
C ASP A 186 8.36 4.27 17.80
N CYS A 187 8.62 3.07 17.32
CA CYS A 187 9.57 2.15 17.94
C CYS A 187 10.01 1.02 16.99
N SER A 188 11.12 0.39 17.34
CA SER A 188 11.58 -0.83 16.70
C SER A 188 12.11 -1.84 17.72
N HIS A 189 11.89 -3.12 17.43
CA HIS A 189 12.46 -4.26 18.10
C HIS A 189 12.85 -5.30 17.04
N SER A 190 14.08 -5.79 17.06
CA SER A 190 14.59 -6.80 16.13
C SER A 190 15.76 -7.55 16.76
N GLY A 191 15.81 -8.88 16.62
CA GLY A 191 16.96 -9.67 17.07
C GLY A 191 17.25 -9.59 18.58
N GLY A 192 16.23 -9.28 19.40
CA GLY A 192 16.40 -9.06 20.84
C GLY A 192 16.86 -7.65 21.23
N GLU A 193 17.13 -6.77 20.26
CA GLU A 193 17.46 -5.36 20.48
C GLU A 193 16.23 -4.46 20.27
N GLY A 194 16.18 -3.34 21.00
CA GLY A 194 15.09 -2.36 20.94
C GLY A 194 13.92 -2.67 21.89
N ASP A 195 13.08 -1.66 22.13
CA ASP A 195 11.89 -1.74 22.99
C ASP A 195 10.67 -1.24 22.21
N CYS A 196 9.89 -2.19 21.68
CA CYS A 196 8.70 -1.89 20.90
C CYS A 196 7.48 -2.66 21.41
N SER A 197 6.96 -2.19 22.54
CA SER A 197 5.72 -2.68 23.13
C SER A 197 4.52 -1.79 22.76
N ALA A 198 3.31 -2.25 23.08
CA ALA A 198 2.10 -1.43 22.92
C ALA A 198 2.10 -0.17 23.82
N ASN A 199 2.92 -0.16 24.87
CA ASN A 199 3.01 0.92 25.85
C ASN A 199 4.24 1.81 25.65
N THR A 200 4.98 1.64 24.54
CA THR A 200 6.16 2.45 24.27
C THR A 200 5.76 3.93 24.19
N PRO A 201 6.39 4.83 24.99
CA PRO A 201 5.99 6.24 25.08
C PRO A 201 6.48 7.08 23.90
N THR A 202 7.41 6.55 23.10
CA THR A 202 7.95 7.25 21.93
C THR A 202 6.89 7.33 20.85
N THR A 203 6.67 8.55 20.36
CA THR A 203 5.64 8.83 19.36
C THR A 203 6.18 9.68 18.22
N CYS A 204 5.60 9.50 17.05
CA CYS A 204 5.79 10.35 15.89
C CYS A 204 4.45 11.00 15.48
N ARG A 205 4.50 11.93 14.52
CA ARG A 205 3.29 12.49 13.90
C ARG A 205 3.31 12.31 12.40
N GLY A 206 2.23 11.78 11.84
CA GLY A 206 2.10 11.52 10.41
C GLY A 206 0.66 11.29 9.98
N THR A 207 0.48 10.92 8.72
CA THR A 207 -0.85 10.66 8.15
C THR A 207 -1.38 9.31 8.59
N TYR A 208 -0.55 8.30 8.41
CA TYR A 208 -0.85 6.92 8.67
C TYR A 208 0.08 6.43 9.75
N CYS A 209 -0.45 5.58 10.62
CA CYS A 209 0.38 4.79 11.50
C CYS A 209 0.61 3.43 10.84
N ALA A 210 1.87 3.03 10.72
CA ALA A 210 2.25 1.71 10.25
C ALA A 210 2.64 0.82 11.42
N LYS A 211 2.41 -0.49 11.25
CA LYS A 211 2.91 -1.55 12.11
C LYS A 211 3.36 -2.72 11.25
N TYR A 212 4.62 -3.12 11.41
CA TYR A 212 5.19 -4.32 10.81
C TYR A 212 5.51 -5.31 11.92
N GLU A 213 4.96 -6.52 11.88
CA GLU A 213 5.18 -7.54 12.90
C GLU A 213 5.41 -8.91 12.25
N GLY A 214 6.50 -9.57 12.62
CA GLY A 214 6.86 -10.87 12.07
C GLY A 214 8.27 -11.29 12.42
N ASN A 215 9.02 -11.79 11.43
CA ASN A 215 10.37 -12.32 11.59
C ASN A 215 11.31 -11.85 10.47
N LEU A 216 12.53 -11.49 10.83
CA LEU A 216 13.66 -11.28 9.93
C LEU A 216 14.73 -12.32 10.26
N ASN A 217 15.08 -13.16 9.28
CA ASN A 217 16.02 -14.27 9.47
C ASN A 217 15.64 -15.23 10.63
N GLY A 218 14.33 -15.39 10.88
CA GLY A 218 13.81 -16.19 12.00
C GLY A 218 13.68 -15.44 13.32
N ASP A 219 14.36 -14.32 13.50
CA ASP A 219 14.26 -13.50 14.71
C ASP A 219 13.01 -12.63 14.68
N ALA A 220 12.31 -12.54 15.81
CA ALA A 220 11.10 -11.73 15.92
C ALA A 220 11.42 -10.24 15.69
N MET A 221 10.56 -9.57 14.94
CA MET A 221 10.64 -8.14 14.67
C MET A 221 9.29 -7.46 14.85
N VAL A 222 9.32 -6.26 15.44
CA VAL A 222 8.18 -5.35 15.51
C VAL A 222 8.68 -3.94 15.22
N VAL A 223 8.08 -3.29 14.23
CA VAL A 223 8.35 -1.89 13.90
C VAL A 223 7.02 -1.15 13.90
N ARG A 224 6.99 0.02 14.54
CA ARG A 224 5.86 0.94 14.55
C ARG A 224 6.39 2.30 14.17
N GLU A 225 5.74 2.96 13.22
CA GLU A 225 6.21 4.26 12.73
C GLU A 225 5.09 5.07 12.11
N CYS A 226 5.39 6.33 11.80
CA CYS A 226 4.54 7.21 11.00
C CYS A 226 4.98 7.12 9.55
N VAL A 227 4.02 6.89 8.66
CA VAL A 227 4.28 6.84 7.22
C VAL A 227 3.46 7.89 6.47
N PRO A 228 4.03 8.49 5.42
CA PRO A 228 3.33 9.51 4.65
C PRO A 228 2.24 8.93 3.75
N THR A 229 2.39 7.67 3.37
CA THR A 229 1.55 6.95 2.42
C THR A 229 1.22 5.55 2.94
N SER A 230 0.10 5.00 2.49
CA SER A 230 -0.29 3.64 2.83
C SER A 230 -0.66 2.90 1.55
N PRO A 231 0.24 2.07 0.99
CA PRO A 231 -0.03 1.26 -0.19
C PRO A 231 -1.29 0.38 -0.05
N LEU A 232 -1.62 -0.03 1.18
CA LEU A 232 -2.73 -0.93 1.50
C LEU A 232 -4.02 -0.22 1.98
N GLY A 233 -4.00 1.10 2.17
CA GLY A 233 -5.12 1.83 2.80
C GLY A 233 -5.16 1.66 4.33
N GLU A 234 -6.31 1.32 4.90
CA GLU A 234 -6.43 0.99 6.35
C GLU A 234 -6.58 -0.52 6.55
N ASP A 235 -5.64 -1.29 6.01
CA ASP A 235 -5.67 -2.75 6.00
C ASP A 235 -4.31 -3.35 6.36
N CYS A 236 -4.29 -4.68 6.51
CA CYS A 236 -3.10 -5.48 6.77
C CYS A 236 -2.84 -6.48 5.64
N ALA A 237 -1.57 -6.74 5.32
CA ALA A 237 -1.19 -7.82 4.43
C ALA A 237 0.01 -8.59 4.97
N TRP A 238 -0.05 -9.92 4.85
CA TRP A 238 1.09 -10.79 5.10
C TRP A 238 2.05 -10.78 3.91
N ILE A 239 3.30 -10.44 4.14
CA ILE A 239 4.36 -10.33 3.14
C ILE A 239 5.45 -11.34 3.45
N GLU A 240 5.88 -12.09 2.43
CA GLU A 240 7.06 -12.94 2.48
C GLU A 240 7.99 -12.56 1.34
N SER A 241 9.24 -12.23 1.66
CA SER A 241 10.30 -11.98 0.69
C SER A 241 11.65 -12.46 1.23
N ASN A 242 12.69 -12.33 0.42
CA ASN A 242 14.06 -12.36 0.93
C ASN A 242 14.62 -10.96 0.75
N THR A 243 15.18 -10.38 1.82
CA THR A 243 15.82 -9.07 1.79
C THR A 243 17.33 -9.26 1.72
N ASP A 244 17.94 -8.64 0.72
CA ASP A 244 19.37 -8.69 0.51
C ASP A 244 20.08 -7.58 1.29
N PHE A 245 21.07 -7.97 2.09
CA PHE A 245 21.94 -7.07 2.86
C PHE A 245 23.37 -7.21 2.39
N VAL A 246 24.01 -6.09 2.03
CA VAL A 246 25.45 -6.11 1.70
C VAL A 246 26.25 -5.90 2.99
N LEU A 247 26.95 -6.94 3.44
CA LEU A 247 27.86 -6.89 4.59
C LEU A 247 29.27 -7.24 4.14
N PHE A 248 30.22 -6.32 4.30
CA PHE A 248 31.62 -6.49 3.87
C PHE A 248 31.80 -6.89 2.40
N GLY A 249 30.93 -6.39 1.51
CA GLY A 249 30.95 -6.71 0.08
C GLY A 249 30.37 -8.08 -0.28
N ILE A 250 29.75 -8.78 0.68
CA ILE A 250 29.01 -10.02 0.47
C ILE A 250 27.52 -9.70 0.61
N THR A 251 26.71 -10.11 -0.36
CA THR A 251 25.25 -10.04 -0.27
C THR A 251 24.72 -11.23 0.53
N LEU A 252 24.03 -10.95 1.63
CA LEU A 252 23.34 -11.91 2.48
C LEU A 252 21.84 -11.77 2.25
N SER A 253 21.22 -12.82 1.71
CA SER A 253 19.78 -12.88 1.53
C SER A 253 19.12 -13.43 2.80
N LEU A 254 18.38 -12.60 3.51
CA LEU A 254 17.72 -12.96 4.75
C LEU A 254 16.21 -13.11 4.53
N PRO A 255 15.59 -14.22 4.97
CA PRO A 255 14.16 -14.40 4.81
C PRO A 255 13.41 -13.38 5.67
N TYR A 256 12.48 -12.67 5.05
CA TYR A 256 11.65 -11.65 5.64
C TYR A 256 10.19 -12.10 5.60
N LYS A 257 9.52 -12.13 6.76
CA LYS A 257 8.10 -12.49 6.86
C LYS A 257 7.41 -11.58 7.83
N ALA A 258 6.47 -10.76 7.40
CA ALA A 258 5.79 -9.84 8.31
C ALA A 258 4.37 -9.51 7.87
N ASN A 259 3.53 -9.23 8.86
CA ASN A 259 2.24 -8.59 8.65
C ASN A 259 2.46 -7.07 8.61
N HIS A 260 2.11 -6.45 7.48
CA HIS A 260 2.17 -5.02 7.26
C HIS A 260 0.79 -4.42 7.43
N CYS A 261 0.60 -3.62 8.48
CA CYS A 261 -0.67 -3.01 8.81
C CYS A 261 -0.58 -1.48 8.77
N TYR A 262 -1.63 -0.86 8.26
CA TYR A 262 -1.78 0.59 8.22
C TYR A 262 -3.12 1.01 8.82
N CYS A 263 -3.14 2.15 9.49
CA CYS A 263 -4.37 2.69 10.07
C CYS A 263 -4.35 4.21 10.15
N ILE A 264 -5.54 4.80 10.23
CA ILE A 264 -5.72 6.22 10.51
C ILE A 264 -6.34 6.37 11.90
N GLY A 265 -5.71 7.18 12.76
CA GLY A 265 -6.21 7.46 14.10
C GLY A 265 -5.09 7.67 15.11
N GLU A 266 -5.40 8.28 16.25
CA GLU A 266 -4.41 8.46 17.32
C GLU A 266 -4.00 7.09 17.87
N MET A 267 -2.69 6.82 17.86
CA MET A 267 -2.03 5.65 18.43
C MET A 267 -2.62 4.32 17.92
N CYS A 268 -3.18 4.30 16.71
CA CYS A 268 -3.89 3.13 16.20
C CYS A 268 -2.95 1.93 15.92
N ASN A 269 -1.63 2.17 15.82
CA ASN A 269 -0.60 1.14 15.69
C ASN A 269 -0.06 0.60 17.03
N ALA A 270 -0.56 1.06 18.19
CA ALA A 270 -0.15 0.59 19.51
C ALA A 270 -0.59 -0.86 19.76
N ASN A 271 -1.86 -1.17 19.49
CA ASN A 271 -2.48 -2.44 19.86
C ASN A 271 -2.19 -3.55 18.85
N SER A 272 -1.86 -4.75 19.35
CA SER A 272 -1.58 -5.94 18.54
C SER A 272 -2.79 -6.72 18.06
N SER A 273 -4.00 -6.27 18.37
CA SER A 273 -5.15 -7.13 18.18
C SER A 273 -6.43 -6.33 17.96
N ARG A 274 -6.70 -5.94 16.71
CA ARG A 274 -8.07 -6.09 16.23
C ARG A 274 -8.32 -7.59 16.12
N VAL A 275 -8.58 -8.27 17.25
CA VAL A 275 -9.42 -9.47 17.17
C VAL A 275 -10.71 -8.93 16.57
N PRO A 276 -11.08 -9.31 15.34
CA PRO A 276 -12.27 -8.75 14.74
C PRO A 276 -13.41 -9.04 15.70
N TYR A 277 -14.22 -8.02 16.04
CA TYR A 277 -15.31 -8.18 17.00
C TYR A 277 -16.23 -9.35 16.65
N SER A 278 -16.27 -9.76 15.37
CA SER A 278 -16.92 -10.98 14.90
C SER A 278 -16.43 -12.26 15.57
N PHE A 279 -15.14 -12.39 15.91
CA PHE A 279 -14.59 -13.55 16.62
C PHE A 279 -14.96 -13.56 18.11
N LEU A 280 -15.08 -12.38 18.73
CA LEU A 280 -15.60 -12.28 20.09
C LEU A 280 -17.11 -12.56 20.12
N ILE A 281 -17.86 -12.07 19.13
CA ILE A 281 -19.30 -12.34 19.01
C ILE A 281 -19.56 -13.82 18.73
N SER A 282 -18.75 -14.49 17.91
CA SER A 282 -18.91 -15.93 17.62
C SER A 282 -18.64 -16.83 18.82
N LEU A 283 -17.81 -16.39 19.78
CA LEU A 283 -17.60 -17.09 21.05
C LEU A 283 -18.70 -16.80 22.08
N ILE A 284 -19.22 -15.57 22.12
CA ILE A 284 -20.19 -15.14 23.14
C ILE A 284 -21.62 -15.57 22.78
N LEU A 285 -22.01 -15.54 21.50
CA LEU A 285 -23.37 -15.84 21.07
C LEU A 285 -23.82 -17.29 21.38
N PRO A 286 -23.00 -18.35 21.16
CA PRO A 286 -23.37 -19.72 21.53
C PRO A 286 -23.49 -19.91 23.05
N LEU A 287 -22.68 -19.19 23.85
CA LEU A 287 -22.72 -19.23 25.31
C LEU A 287 -23.97 -18.54 25.88
N LEU A 288 -24.44 -17.47 25.23
CA LEU A 288 -25.71 -16.83 25.59
C LEU A 288 -26.92 -17.68 25.17
N LEU A 289 -26.88 -18.26 23.97
CA LEU A 289 -27.95 -19.12 23.46
C LEU A 289 -28.10 -20.41 24.29
N SER A 290 -27.00 -21.03 24.74
CA SER A 290 -27.05 -22.23 25.58
C SER A 290 -27.70 -21.98 26.94
N ARG A 291 -27.50 -20.79 27.54
CA ARG A 291 -28.18 -20.41 28.78
C ARG A 291 -29.68 -20.15 28.58
N ILE A 292 -30.08 -19.51 27.49
CA ILE A 292 -31.50 -19.25 27.21
C ILE A 292 -32.26 -20.56 26.98
N LEU A 293 -31.66 -21.53 26.28
CA LEU A 293 -32.27 -22.84 26.03
C LEU A 293 -32.41 -23.70 27.31
N HIS A 294 -31.54 -23.53 28.30
CA HIS A 294 -31.69 -24.23 29.59
C HIS A 294 -32.79 -23.66 30.50
N PHE A 295 -33.13 -22.38 30.38
CA PHE A 295 -34.25 -21.81 31.14
C PHE A 295 -35.62 -22.14 30.52
N GLY A 296 -35.69 -22.47 29.23
CA GLY A 296 -36.94 -22.82 28.55
C GLY A 296 -37.42 -24.26 28.71
N TYR A 297 -36.61 -25.16 29.30
CA TYR A 297 -36.92 -26.59 29.40
C TYR A 297 -37.44 -27.04 30.78
N SER A 298 -37.65 -26.09 31.70
CA SER A 298 -38.11 -26.34 33.07
C SER A 298 -39.51 -25.76 33.34
N ALA A 299 -40.31 -25.53 32.30
CA ALA A 299 -41.70 -25.09 32.39
C ALA A 299 -42.66 -26.13 31.79
#